data_AF-A0A352IZU1-F1
#
_entry.id   AF-A0A352IZU1-F1
#
_cell.length_a   1.000
_cell.length_b   1.000
_cell.length_c   1.000
_cell.angle_alpha   90.00
_cell.angle_beta   90.00
_cell.angle_gamma   90.00
#
_symmetry.space_group_name_H-M   'P 1'
#
loop_
_entity.id
_entity.type
_entity.pdbx_description
1 polymer ?
#
loop_
_entity_poly.entity_id
_entity_poly.type
_entity_poly.pdbx_seq_one_letter_code
_entity_poly.pdbx_strand_id
1 'polypeptide(L)'
;ALYDFFHPTIKKLGSNARVLVIGQNPASCRKAPQAAAQRALEGFVRSVGKEIGKKGSTANLLWMAPGAEKQLDSSVRFFLSARSAYVSGQVVKVGKGNAAPATNPVAPLTGKVALVTGASRG
;
A
#
# COMPACT_ATOMS: atom_id res chain seq x y z
N ALA A 1 -8.44 16.79 6.32
CA ALA A 1 -8.58 15.32 6.12
C ALA A 1 -7.37 14.54 6.65
N LEU A 2 -6.20 14.60 6.02
CA LEU A 2 -5.01 13.84 6.51
C LEU A 2 -4.63 14.21 7.94
N TYR A 3 -4.49 15.51 8.22
CA TYR A 3 -4.17 16.00 9.56
C TYR A 3 -5.21 15.53 10.58
N ASP A 4 -6.49 15.80 10.31
CA ASP A 4 -7.59 15.48 11.22
C ASP A 4 -7.67 13.99 11.57
N PHE A 5 -7.32 13.10 10.64
CA PHE A 5 -7.31 11.65 10.88
C PHE A 5 -6.04 11.18 11.62
N PHE A 6 -4.86 11.59 11.13
CA PHE A 6 -3.59 11.04 11.63
C PHE A 6 -3.09 11.74 12.90
N HIS A 7 -3.30 13.05 13.04
CA HIS A 7 -2.82 13.80 14.20
C HIS A 7 -3.28 13.21 15.55
N PRO A 8 -4.57 12.86 15.76
CA PRO A 8 -5.01 12.28 17.04
C PRO A 8 -4.70 10.78 17.21
N THR A 9 -4.32 10.06 16.14
CA THR A 9 -4.17 8.60 16.16
C THR A 9 -2.71 8.12 16.07
N ILE A 10 -1.82 8.88 15.43
CA ILE A 10 -0.46 8.45 15.10
C ILE A 10 0.38 8.10 16.33
N LYS A 11 0.20 8.84 17.43
CA LYS A 11 0.89 8.56 18.71
C LYS A 11 0.40 7.29 19.41
N LYS A 12 -0.83 6.84 19.10
CA LYS A 12 -1.46 5.64 19.68
C LYS A 12 -1.03 4.35 18.99
N LEU A 13 -0.26 4.42 17.90
CA LEU A 13 0.22 3.24 17.20
C LEU A 13 1.20 2.43 18.06
N GLY A 14 0.96 1.12 18.14
CA GLY A 14 1.87 0.15 18.73
C GLY A 14 3.15 -0.06 17.90
N SER A 15 4.00 -0.98 18.36
CA SER A 15 5.16 -1.44 17.58
C SER A 15 4.71 -2.19 16.34
N ASN A 16 5.52 -2.13 15.28
CA ASN A 16 5.25 -2.79 14.00
C ASN A 16 3.88 -2.43 13.37
N ALA A 17 3.39 -1.21 13.61
CA ALA A 17 2.13 -0.76 13.03
C ALA A 17 2.22 -0.59 11.51
N ARG A 18 1.06 -0.50 10.86
CA ARG A 18 0.93 -0.31 9.41
C ARG A 18 0.08 0.93 9.14
N VAL A 19 0.69 1.95 8.54
CA VAL A 19 -0.03 3.09 7.98
C VAL A 19 -0.17 2.85 6.48
N LEU A 20 -1.42 2.78 6.01
CA LEU A 20 -1.74 2.60 4.60
C LEU A 20 -2.67 3.72 4.17
N VAL A 21 -2.24 4.51 3.19
CA VAL A 21 -3.08 5.53 2.54
C VAL A 21 -3.51 4.99 1.19
N ILE A 22 -4.80 5.11 0.86
CA ILE A 22 -5.33 4.73 -0.45
C ILE A 22 -5.86 6.00 -1.11
N GLY A 23 -5.33 6.32 -2.27
CA GLY A 23 -5.70 7.48 -3.07
C GLY A 23 -6.06 7.10 -4.49
N GLN A 24 -6.58 8.06 -5.24
CA GLN A 24 -6.77 7.91 -6.69
C GLN A 24 -5.45 8.20 -7.40
N ASN A 25 -5.14 7.44 -8.45
CA ASN A 25 -3.98 7.70 -9.30
C ASN A 25 -4.04 9.14 -9.86
N PRO A 26 -3.06 10.03 -9.57
CA PRO A 26 -3.07 11.42 -9.99
C PRO A 26 -3.25 11.60 -11.51
N ALA A 27 -2.70 10.69 -12.31
CA ALA A 27 -2.81 10.73 -13.77
C ALA A 27 -4.23 10.46 -14.30
N SER A 28 -5.11 9.93 -13.46
CA SER A 28 -6.52 9.65 -13.79
C SER A 28 -7.49 10.73 -13.32
N CYS A 29 -7.00 11.73 -12.58
CA CYS A 29 -7.84 12.81 -12.05
C CYS A 29 -8.20 13.80 -13.17
N ARG A 30 -9.47 14.21 -13.22
CA ARG A 30 -9.97 15.16 -14.24
C ARG A 30 -9.63 16.61 -13.93
N LYS A 31 -9.44 16.96 -12.66
CA LYS A 31 -9.19 18.32 -12.18
C LYS A 31 -7.75 18.45 -11.67
N ALA A 32 -7.02 19.47 -12.13
CA ALA A 32 -5.64 19.72 -11.71
C ALA A 32 -5.46 19.84 -10.18
N PRO A 33 -6.34 20.54 -9.42
CA PRO A 33 -6.22 20.59 -7.96
C PRO A 33 -6.35 19.22 -7.29
N GLN A 34 -7.22 18.36 -7.82
CA GLN A 34 -7.38 17.00 -7.32
C GLN A 34 -6.13 16.16 -7.61
N ALA A 35 -5.57 16.25 -8.82
CA ALA A 35 -4.34 15.55 -9.18
C ALA A 35 -3.17 15.97 -8.28
N ALA A 36 -3.02 17.27 -8.02
CA ALA A 36 -2.02 17.81 -7.11
C ALA A 36 -2.20 17.29 -5.68
N ALA A 37 -3.43 17.29 -5.16
CA ALA A 37 -3.73 16.75 -3.84
C ALA A 37 -3.41 15.24 -3.72
N GLN A 38 -3.76 14.44 -4.73
CA GLN A 38 -3.42 13.00 -4.78
C GLN A 38 -1.91 12.77 -4.88
N ARG A 39 -1.18 13.62 -5.61
CA ARG A 39 0.28 13.58 -5.72
C ARG A 39 0.96 13.89 -4.39
N ALA A 40 0.42 14.84 -3.62
CA ALA A 40 0.94 15.27 -2.32
C ALA A 40 0.89 14.16 -1.26
N LEU A 41 0.00 13.16 -1.41
CA LEU A 41 -0.06 12.00 -0.53
C LEU A 41 1.28 11.24 -0.44
N GLU A 42 2.07 11.21 -1.52
CA GLU A 42 3.37 10.53 -1.49
C GLU A 42 4.33 11.22 -0.51
N GLY A 43 4.41 12.55 -0.55
CA GLY A 43 5.26 13.31 0.36
C GLY A 43 4.84 13.10 1.82
N PHE A 44 3.54 13.14 2.08
CA PHE A 44 2.99 12.84 3.40
C PHE A 44 3.38 11.44 3.90
N VAL A 45 3.13 10.40 3.10
CA VAL A 45 3.42 9.00 3.49
C VAL A 45 4.92 8.77 3.73
N ARG A 46 5.79 9.35 2.90
CA ARG A 46 7.25 9.26 3.10
C ARG A 46 7.69 9.93 4.40
N SER A 47 7.11 11.08 4.74
CA SER A 47 7.39 11.77 6.01
C SER A 47 6.89 10.97 7.20
N VAL A 48 5.66 10.45 7.14
CA VAL A 48 5.10 9.57 8.19
C VAL A 48 6.01 8.36 8.41
N GLY A 49 6.47 7.70 7.33
CA GLY A 49 7.37 6.55 7.44
C GLY A 49 8.66 6.85 8.19
N LYS A 50 9.23 8.05 8.03
CA LYS A 50 10.42 8.49 8.78
C LYS A 50 10.10 8.80 10.25
N GLU A 51 8.91 9.32 10.53
CA GLU A 51 8.48 9.67 11.89
C GLU A 51 8.20 8.43 12.75
N ILE A 52 7.46 7.46 12.20
CA ILE A 52 7.02 6.26 12.95
C ILE A 52 8.00 5.08 12.85
N GLY A 53 9.00 5.16 11.96
CA GLY A 53 9.92 4.06 11.66
C GLY A 53 10.71 3.54 12.85
N LYS A 54 10.96 4.38 13.87
CA LYS A 54 11.65 3.97 15.12
C LYS A 54 10.94 2.84 15.87
N LYS A 55 9.63 2.64 15.64
CA LYS A 55 8.82 1.56 16.23
C LYS A 55 8.73 0.30 15.35
N GLY A 56 9.52 0.20 14.28
CA GLY A 56 9.38 -0.85 13.26
C GLY A 56 8.11 -0.72 12.40
N SER A 57 7.46 0.45 12.44
CA SER A 57 6.21 0.72 11.74
C SER A 57 6.48 1.19 10.30
N THR A 58 5.59 0.83 9.38
CA THR A 58 5.72 1.18 7.95
C THR A 58 4.60 2.10 7.49
N ALA A 59 4.88 2.99 6.55
CA ALA A 59 3.87 3.83 5.90
C ALA A 59 3.93 3.69 4.38
N ASN A 60 2.83 3.34 3.73
CA ASN A 60 2.79 3.12 2.27
C ASN A 60 1.54 3.73 1.61
N LEU A 61 1.61 3.93 0.30
CA LEU A 61 0.55 4.53 -0.52
C LEU A 61 0.10 3.57 -1.63
N LEU A 62 -1.21 3.32 -1.72
CA LEU A 62 -1.83 2.69 -2.88
C LEU A 62 -2.50 3.77 -3.73
N TRP A 63 -2.07 3.93 -4.97
CA TRP A 63 -2.80 4.68 -5.99
C TRP A 63 -3.68 3.75 -6.80
N MET A 64 -4.98 3.90 -6.65
CA MET A 64 -5.98 3.10 -7.34
C MET A 64 -6.46 3.81 -8.62
N ALA A 65 -6.59 3.07 -9.72
CA ALA A 65 -7.30 3.54 -10.90
C ALA A 65 -8.82 3.63 -10.62
N PRO A 66 -9.57 4.56 -11.23
CA PRO A 66 -11.02 4.63 -11.06
C PRO A 66 -11.69 3.30 -11.42
N GLY A 67 -12.51 2.74 -10.51
CA GLY A 67 -13.20 1.47 -10.73
C GLY A 67 -12.34 0.22 -10.50
N ALA A 68 -11.21 0.34 -9.79
CA ALA A 68 -10.31 -0.77 -9.47
C ALA A 68 -10.41 -1.23 -8.00
N GLU A 69 -11.55 -0.98 -7.34
CA GLU A 69 -11.75 -1.27 -5.91
C GLU A 69 -11.64 -2.78 -5.62
N LYS A 70 -12.10 -3.61 -6.55
CA LYS A 70 -12.04 -5.09 -6.44
C LYS A 70 -10.61 -5.64 -6.53
N GLN A 71 -9.64 -4.85 -6.99
CA GLN A 71 -8.26 -5.25 -7.19
C GLN A 71 -7.37 -4.89 -5.97
N LEU A 72 -7.92 -4.20 -4.95
CA LEU A 72 -7.17 -3.78 -3.77
C LEU A 72 -6.84 -4.93 -2.80
N ASP A 73 -7.65 -5.99 -2.76
CA ASP A 73 -7.63 -7.00 -1.69
C ASP A 73 -6.24 -7.58 -1.43
N SER A 74 -5.51 -8.01 -2.47
CA SER A 74 -4.18 -8.61 -2.32
C SER A 74 -3.15 -7.62 -1.77
N SER A 75 -3.20 -6.37 -2.23
CA SER A 75 -2.29 -5.30 -1.81
C SER A 75 -2.56 -4.87 -0.37
N VAL A 76 -3.83 -4.70 0.01
CA VAL A 76 -4.23 -4.39 1.38
C VAL A 76 -3.79 -5.52 2.34
N ARG A 77 -4.04 -6.79 2.00
CA ARG A 77 -3.57 -7.95 2.80
C ARG A 77 -2.06 -8.03 2.90
N PHE A 78 -1.32 -7.63 1.86
CA PHE A 78 0.14 -7.61 1.92
C PHE A 78 0.62 -6.53 2.89
N PHE A 79 0.20 -5.27 2.68
CA PHE A 79 0.65 -4.11 3.47
C PHE A 79 0.15 -4.10 4.92
N LEU A 80 -0.95 -4.78 5.22
CA LEU A 80 -1.45 -4.93 6.59
C LEU A 80 -0.95 -6.20 7.29
N SER A 81 0.04 -6.91 6.70
CA SER A 81 0.62 -8.13 7.29
C SER A 81 2.07 -7.96 7.74
N ALA A 82 2.61 -8.99 8.40
CA ALA A 82 4.03 -9.07 8.71
C ALA A 82 4.92 -9.19 7.46
N ARG A 83 4.37 -9.66 6.32
CA ARG A 83 5.12 -9.87 5.07
C ARG A 83 5.70 -8.57 4.48
N SER A 84 5.12 -7.42 4.84
CA SER A 84 5.58 -6.11 4.40
C SER A 84 6.52 -5.43 5.40
N ALA A 85 7.15 -6.17 6.33
CA ALA A 85 7.94 -5.59 7.42
C ALA A 85 9.05 -4.64 6.97
N TYR A 86 9.65 -4.89 5.80
CA TYR A 86 10.73 -4.06 5.24
C TYR A 86 10.30 -3.21 4.03
N VAL A 87 8.99 -3.02 3.84
CA VAL A 87 8.44 -2.19 2.76
C VAL A 87 7.83 -0.94 3.38
N SER A 88 8.53 0.19 3.27
CA SER A 88 8.09 1.48 3.82
C SER A 88 8.41 2.63 2.89
N GLY A 89 7.57 3.67 2.90
CA GLY A 89 7.66 4.85 2.05
C GLY A 89 7.41 4.56 0.57
N GLN A 90 6.81 3.41 0.25
CA GLN A 90 6.60 2.97 -1.13
C GLN A 90 5.23 3.37 -1.67
N VAL A 91 5.16 3.48 -2.99
CA VAL A 91 3.94 3.77 -3.74
C VAL A 91 3.67 2.61 -4.69
N VAL A 92 2.47 2.04 -4.62
CA VAL A 92 2.02 0.98 -5.51
C VAL A 92 0.81 1.47 -6.31
N LYS A 93 0.83 1.22 -7.62
CA LYS A 93 -0.30 1.55 -8.50
C LYS A 93 -1.16 0.30 -8.70
N VAL A 94 -2.43 0.39 -8.33
CA VAL A 94 -3.44 -0.65 -8.54
C VAL A 94 -4.28 -0.25 -9.75
N GLY A 95 -4.07 -0.96 -10.85
CA GLY A 95 -4.79 -0.75 -12.10
C GLY A 95 -6.09 -1.57 -12.18
N LYS A 96 -6.88 -1.29 -13.21
CA LYS A 96 -7.95 -2.21 -13.62
C LYS A 96 -7.34 -3.53 -14.07
N GLY A 97 -8.04 -4.61 -13.78
CA GLY A 97 -7.69 -5.95 -14.25
C GLY A 97 -8.89 -6.86 -14.12
N ASN A 98 -8.85 -8.02 -14.77
CA ASN A 98 -9.87 -9.04 -14.55
C ASN A 98 -9.88 -9.41 -13.08
N ALA A 99 -11.07 -9.67 -12.53
CA ALA A 99 -11.17 -10.19 -11.17
C ALA A 99 -10.36 -11.50 -11.11
N ALA A 100 -9.33 -11.53 -10.26
CA ALA A 100 -8.61 -12.77 -10.01
C ALA A 100 -9.59 -13.74 -9.33
N PRO A 101 -9.51 -15.06 -9.62
CA PRO A 101 -10.26 -16.04 -8.87
C PRO A 101 -9.92 -15.90 -7.39
N ALA A 102 -10.91 -16.14 -6.51
CA ALA A 102 -10.66 -16.16 -5.08
C ALA A 102 -9.56 -17.18 -4.77
N THR A 103 -8.44 -16.72 -4.21
CA THR A 103 -7.32 -17.58 -3.80
C THR A 103 -7.38 -17.82 -2.29
N ASN A 104 -6.92 -18.99 -1.83
CA ASN A 104 -6.71 -19.22 -0.40
C ASN A 104 -5.75 -18.15 0.15
N PRO A 105 -6.17 -17.31 1.13
CA PRO A 105 -5.32 -16.26 1.67
C PRO A 105 -4.04 -16.76 2.34
N VAL A 106 -4.07 -17.99 2.87
CA VAL A 106 -2.94 -18.64 3.55
C VAL A 106 -1.97 -19.23 2.53
N ALA A 107 -2.49 -19.80 1.45
CA ALA A 107 -1.70 -20.43 0.38
C ALA A 107 -2.12 -19.89 -1.00
N PRO A 108 -1.80 -18.62 -1.33
CA PRO A 108 -2.32 -17.96 -2.53
C PRO A 108 -1.77 -18.52 -3.85
N LEU A 109 -0.70 -19.32 -3.78
CA LEU A 109 -0.03 -19.92 -4.92
C LEU A 109 -0.32 -21.42 -5.08
N THR A 110 -1.28 -21.98 -4.34
CA THR A 110 -1.66 -23.40 -4.49
C THR A 110 -1.98 -23.75 -5.94
N GLY A 111 -1.35 -24.81 -6.45
CA GLY A 111 -1.52 -25.28 -7.83
C GLY A 111 -0.85 -24.41 -8.90
N LYS A 112 -0.01 -23.44 -8.51
CA LYS A 112 0.78 -22.62 -9.44
C LYS A 112 2.21 -23.15 -9.53
N VAL A 113 2.78 -23.07 -10.73
CA VAL A 113 4.21 -23.35 -10.98
C VAL A 113 4.93 -22.01 -11.11
N ALA A 114 6.02 -21.84 -10.38
CA ALA A 114 6.89 -20.67 -10.47
C ALA A 114 8.29 -21.09 -10.91
N LEU A 115 8.84 -20.40 -11.91
CA LEU A 115 10.22 -20.55 -12.33
C LEU A 115 11.03 -19.39 -11.74
N VAL A 116 12.01 -19.71 -10.90
CA VAL A 116 12.93 -18.75 -10.28
C VAL A 116 14.34 -19.03 -10.80
N THR A 117 14.86 -18.14 -11.64
CA THR A 117 16.23 -18.23 -12.15
C THR A 117 17.23 -17.83 -11.06
N GLY A 118 18.43 -18.41 -11.05
CA GLY A 118 19.47 -18.06 -10.07
C GLY A 118 19.20 -18.55 -8.65
N ALA A 119 18.29 -19.52 -8.46
CA ALA A 119 17.84 -20.02 -7.15
C ALA A 119 18.88 -20.87 -6.38
N SER A 120 20.17 -20.77 -6.70
CA SER A 120 21.22 -21.57 -6.05
C SER A 120 21.64 -21.05 -4.67
N ARG A 121 21.40 -19.76 -4.40
CA ARG A 121 21.76 -19.06 -3.15
C ARG A 121 20.96 -17.77 -2.98
N GLY A 122 21.08 -17.13 -1.82
CA GLY A 122 20.50 -15.82 -1.50
C GLY A 122 21.40 -14.65 -1.89
#